data_AF-A0A7R9YV99-F1
#
_entry.id   AF-A0A7R9YV99-F1
#
_cell.length_a   1.000
_cell.length_b   1.000
_cell.length_c   1.000
_cell.angle_alpha   90.00
_cell.angle_beta   90.00
_cell.angle_gamma   90.00
#
_symmetry.space_group_name_H-M   'P 1'
#
loop_
_entity.id
_entity.type
_entity.pdbx_description
1 polymer ?
#
loop_
_entity_poly.entity_id
_entity_poly.type
_entity_poly.pdbx_seq_one_letter_code
_entity_poly.pdbx_strand_id
1 'polypeptide(L)'
;PFFRFFKVNLYCDCEFWPDAGMCFSPDCCVEACDDSEVPEPWRKEVQHQLADRVEDKAAHPEGGRGCSDPISPVDRSVGAAEVANLNTVRNWSGLNNPWVPEDDQDVDFIYVNLQLNPERYTGYKGEDARRIWQSIYAQSAFDDVHGHDLVVNPQVLEKQILYRLISGMHSSITTSVIQNYYNETSGEWGPNLPFFKARFVGDNARPYVENLYFTFLFMLRSVMKAGPVLQSFDYNTGFPEEDILTRQKMQLLERSPALLASCKAPFDEGVLWQAREGAERELLEEQLQVAFHNITKLMDCVGCEKCKMWGKLQMLGIATSLKIMFSASGDPREPLQLHRNEVIALVNMLNKLPDS
;
A
#
# COMPACT_ATOMS: atom_id res chain seq x y z
N PRO A 1 -12.91 12.66 -4.12
CA PRO A 1 -12.28 12.73 -2.78
C PRO A 1 -11.84 11.37 -2.22
N PHE A 2 -12.70 10.36 -2.22
CA PHE A 2 -12.46 9.10 -1.49
C PHE A 2 -11.06 8.48 -1.73
N PHE A 3 -10.66 8.32 -2.99
CA PHE A 3 -9.39 7.67 -3.36
C PHE A 3 -8.15 8.58 -3.28
N ARG A 4 -8.32 9.89 -3.03
CA ARG A 4 -7.20 10.85 -3.04
C ARG A 4 -6.43 10.91 -1.73
N PHE A 5 -7.06 10.50 -0.65
CA PHE A 5 -6.50 10.58 0.70
C PHE A 5 -6.08 9.21 1.17
N PHE A 6 -4.92 9.11 1.80
CA PHE A 6 -4.41 7.87 2.34
C PHE A 6 -3.95 8.09 3.79
N LYS A 7 -4.42 7.24 4.71
CA LYS A 7 -3.98 7.26 6.10
C LYS A 7 -2.74 6.38 6.24
N VAL A 8 -1.63 6.95 6.69
CA VAL A 8 -0.34 6.24 6.76
C VAL A 8 0.46 6.69 7.98
N ASN A 9 1.24 5.77 8.55
CA ASN A 9 2.27 6.12 9.52
C ASN A 9 3.62 6.29 8.79
N LEU A 10 4.22 7.48 8.87
CA LEU A 10 5.55 7.78 8.33
C LEU A 10 6.64 7.85 9.42
N TYR A 11 6.24 7.89 10.69
CA TYR A 11 7.09 8.11 11.86
C TYR A 11 7.49 6.80 12.57
N CYS A 12 7.31 5.64 11.94
CA CYS A 12 7.88 4.38 12.44
C CYS A 12 9.40 4.44 12.48
N ASP A 13 9.99 3.94 13.56
CA ASP A 13 11.40 3.60 13.63
C ASP A 13 11.71 2.32 12.82
N CYS A 14 12.88 2.29 12.18
CA CYS A 14 13.37 1.09 11.50
C CYS A 14 13.89 0.06 12.53
N GLU A 15 13.26 -1.11 12.60
CA GLU A 15 13.69 -2.20 13.50
C GLU A 15 15.02 -2.86 13.08
N PHE A 16 15.42 -2.71 11.81
CA PHE A 16 16.54 -3.48 11.24
C PHE A 16 17.89 -2.75 11.29
N TRP A 17 17.90 -1.42 11.28
CA TRP A 17 19.11 -0.62 11.39
C TRP A 17 18.81 0.81 11.84
N PRO A 18 19.77 1.47 12.51
CA PRO A 18 19.62 2.88 12.87
C PRO A 18 19.46 3.72 11.60
N ASP A 19 18.49 4.63 11.64
CA ASP A 19 18.04 5.41 10.50
C ASP A 19 19.20 6.15 9.80
N ALA A 20 19.34 5.92 8.49
CA ALA A 20 20.53 6.34 7.74
C ALA A 20 20.41 7.74 7.12
N GLY A 21 19.28 8.42 7.24
CA GLY A 21 19.19 9.78 6.70
C GLY A 21 17.79 10.35 6.74
N MET A 22 17.69 11.55 7.29
CA MET A 22 16.50 12.37 7.14
C MET A 22 16.33 12.80 5.69
N CYS A 23 15.08 12.98 5.30
CA CYS A 23 14.75 13.53 4.01
C CYS A 23 15.21 15.00 3.92
N PHE A 24 16.22 15.29 3.07
CA PHE A 24 16.81 16.63 2.96
C PHE A 24 16.33 17.44 1.74
N SER A 25 15.50 16.87 0.88
CA SER A 25 14.96 17.54 -0.31
C SER A 25 13.44 17.71 -0.21
N PRO A 26 12.87 18.86 -0.59
CA PRO A 26 11.42 19.04 -0.71
C PRO A 26 10.76 17.98 -1.61
N ASP A 27 11.49 17.46 -2.60
CA ASP A 27 10.99 16.43 -3.49
C ASP A 27 10.84 15.06 -2.81
N CYS A 28 11.49 14.87 -1.67
CA CYS A 28 11.42 13.66 -0.86
C CYS A 28 10.41 13.79 0.30
N CYS A 29 10.18 15.02 0.82
CA CYS A 29 9.29 15.26 1.97
C CYS A 29 7.81 15.13 1.60
N VAL A 30 7.00 14.56 2.49
CA VAL A 30 5.54 14.45 2.31
C VAL A 30 4.84 15.68 2.86
N GLU A 31 3.93 16.25 2.07
CA GLU A 31 3.01 17.29 2.52
C GLU A 31 1.78 16.62 3.14
N ALA A 32 1.66 16.70 4.48
CA ALA A 32 0.50 16.22 5.22
C ALA A 32 -0.73 17.09 4.90
N CYS A 33 -1.93 16.50 4.92
CA CYS A 33 -3.16 17.27 4.76
C CYS A 33 -3.40 18.18 5.95
N ASP A 34 -3.92 19.38 5.69
CA ASP A 34 -4.56 20.17 6.74
C ASP A 34 -5.81 19.44 7.25
N ASP A 35 -6.07 19.54 8.56
CA ASP A 35 -7.28 18.97 9.18
C ASP A 35 -8.56 19.48 8.51
N SER A 36 -8.56 20.67 7.89
CA SER A 36 -9.75 21.17 7.20
C SER A 36 -10.07 20.43 5.89
N GLU A 37 -9.08 19.79 5.27
CA GLU A 37 -9.21 19.11 3.97
C GLU A 37 -9.66 17.65 4.10
N VAL A 38 -9.39 17.04 5.26
CA VAL A 38 -9.78 15.66 5.55
C VAL A 38 -11.30 15.58 5.74
N PRO A 39 -11.99 14.66 5.04
CA PRO A 39 -13.42 14.39 5.21
C PRO A 39 -13.87 14.41 6.67
N GLU A 40 -14.88 15.23 6.97
CA GLU A 40 -15.39 15.41 8.33
C GLU A 40 -15.80 14.09 9.02
N PRO A 41 -16.46 13.12 8.33
CA PRO A 41 -16.77 11.83 8.94
C PRO A 41 -15.51 11.10 9.43
N TRP A 42 -14.41 11.18 8.67
CA TRP A 42 -13.15 10.49 8.99
C TRP A 42 -12.39 11.18 10.12
N ARG A 43 -12.50 12.51 10.21
CA ARG A 43 -11.92 13.26 11.34
C ARG A 43 -12.63 12.98 12.64
N LYS A 44 -13.97 12.94 12.62
CA LYS A 44 -14.78 12.62 13.80
C LYS A 44 -14.48 11.20 14.29
N GLU A 45 -14.31 10.25 13.38
CA GLU A 45 -13.83 8.90 13.73
C GLU A 45 -12.51 8.93 14.52
N VAL A 46 -11.53 9.74 14.10
CA VAL A 46 -10.23 9.88 14.80
C VAL A 46 -10.36 10.60 16.15
N GLN A 47 -11.21 11.63 16.24
CA GLN A 47 -11.45 12.36 17.49
C GLN A 47 -12.15 11.50 18.55
N HIS A 48 -13.11 10.66 18.14
CA HIS A 48 -13.73 9.67 19.02
C HIS A 48 -12.69 8.65 19.55
N GLN A 49 -11.72 8.24 18.71
CA GLN A 49 -10.64 7.31 19.11
C GLN A 49 -9.64 7.92 20.10
N LEU A 50 -9.28 9.20 19.92
CA LEU A 50 -8.39 9.91 20.85
C LEU A 50 -9.04 10.11 22.23
N ALA A 51 -10.36 10.27 22.28
CA ALA A 51 -11.11 10.34 23.53
C ALA A 51 -11.13 9.00 24.29
N ASP A 52 -11.14 7.86 23.59
CA ASP A 52 -11.05 6.51 24.18
C ASP A 52 -9.67 6.20 24.78
N ARG A 53 -8.59 6.81 24.26
CA ARG A 53 -7.20 6.59 24.74
C ARG A 53 -6.84 7.31 26.04
N VAL A 54 -7.66 8.23 26.54
CA VAL A 54 -7.33 9.06 27.72
C VAL A 54 -7.49 8.31 29.05
N GLU A 55 -8.09 7.11 29.08
CA GLU A 55 -8.20 6.34 30.32
C GLU A 55 -6.88 5.65 30.75
N ASP A 56 -5.89 5.50 29.87
CA ASP A 56 -4.62 4.83 30.20
C ASP A 56 -3.41 5.65 29.73
N LYS A 57 -2.91 6.55 30.59
CA LYS A 57 -1.48 6.66 30.97
C LYS A 57 -1.20 7.91 31.79
N ALA A 58 -0.70 7.67 33.00
CA ALA A 58 0.12 8.63 33.73
C ALA A 58 1.52 8.69 33.09
N ALA A 59 1.95 9.90 32.76
CA ALA A 59 3.31 10.45 32.61
C ALA A 59 4.48 9.52 32.23
N HIS A 60 5.13 9.80 31.09
CA HIS A 60 6.59 9.64 30.90
C HIS A 60 7.14 10.62 29.84
N PRO A 61 8.46 10.88 29.83
CA PRO A 61 9.01 12.23 29.71
C PRO A 61 9.57 12.57 28.33
N GLU A 62 9.65 13.88 28.10
CA GLU A 62 10.15 14.57 26.92
C GLU A 62 11.58 14.14 26.50
N GLY A 63 11.76 13.84 25.22
CA GLY A 63 13.07 13.48 24.67
C GLY A 63 13.10 13.26 23.16
N GLY A 64 12.74 14.27 22.37
CA GLY A 64 12.88 14.23 20.91
C GLY A 64 12.59 15.59 20.29
N ARG A 65 13.62 16.41 20.09
CA ARG A 65 13.50 17.66 19.33
C ARG A 65 13.37 17.32 17.84
N GLY A 66 12.12 17.12 17.40
CA GLY A 66 11.75 17.17 15.98
C GLY A 66 11.82 18.59 15.45
N CYS A 67 12.02 18.73 14.14
CA CYS A 67 11.97 20.01 13.45
C CYS A 67 10.56 20.60 13.51
N SER A 68 10.27 21.37 14.55
CA SER A 68 9.25 22.41 14.52
C SER A 68 9.48 23.39 15.66
N ASP A 69 9.57 24.66 15.29
CA ASP A 69 9.14 25.79 16.11
C ASP A 69 8.89 26.97 15.14
N PRO A 70 7.90 27.83 15.37
CA PRO A 70 6.47 27.48 15.40
C PRO A 70 5.60 28.48 14.63
N ILE A 71 4.58 28.03 13.90
CA ILE A 71 3.37 28.85 13.66
C ILE A 71 2.14 27.94 13.69
N SER A 72 1.58 27.70 14.87
CA SER A 72 0.15 27.93 15.16
C SER A 72 -0.22 27.40 16.57
N PRO A 73 -0.71 28.25 17.49
CA PRO A 73 -1.20 27.81 18.80
C PRO A 73 -2.69 27.44 18.70
N VAL A 74 -3.04 26.18 18.95
CA VAL A 74 -4.45 25.80 19.17
C VAL A 74 -4.56 25.00 20.47
N ASP A 75 -5.33 25.58 21.39
CA ASP A 75 -5.66 25.07 22.74
C ASP A 75 -6.51 23.79 22.67
N ARG A 76 -6.16 22.78 23.48
CA ARG A 76 -6.72 21.41 23.43
C ARG A 76 -7.52 21.02 24.69
N SER A 77 -8.05 21.96 25.47
CA SER A 77 -8.91 21.59 26.61
C SER A 77 -10.39 21.48 26.20
N VAL A 78 -10.99 20.29 26.36
CA VAL A 78 -12.45 20.05 26.25
C VAL A 78 -13.03 19.80 27.64
N GLY A 79 -14.24 20.34 27.91
CA GLY A 79 -14.85 20.39 29.23
C GLY A 79 -15.45 19.05 29.72
N ALA A 80 -15.32 18.80 31.02
CA ALA A 80 -15.69 17.54 31.69
C ALA A 80 -17.18 17.11 31.59
N ALA A 81 -18.08 17.97 31.09
CA ALA A 81 -19.49 17.66 30.96
C ALA A 81 -19.85 16.93 29.65
N GLU A 82 -19.00 17.00 28.62
CA GLU A 82 -19.22 16.34 27.31
C GLU A 82 -18.75 14.89 27.30
N VAL A 83 -17.98 14.48 28.32
CA VAL A 83 -17.39 13.13 28.50
C VAL A 83 -18.45 12.07 28.88
N ALA A 84 -19.57 12.46 29.49
CA ALA A 84 -20.53 11.51 30.07
C ALA A 84 -21.46 10.81 29.05
N ASN A 85 -21.54 11.28 27.81
CA ASN A 85 -22.52 10.79 26.81
C ASN A 85 -21.91 9.96 25.66
N LEU A 86 -20.62 9.61 25.71
CA LEU A 86 -19.89 9.03 24.56
C LEU A 86 -19.75 7.49 24.59
N ASN A 87 -20.38 6.80 25.53
CA ASN A 87 -20.16 5.37 25.84
C ASN A 87 -20.67 4.32 24.82
N THR A 88 -20.87 4.62 23.54
CA THR A 88 -21.37 3.59 22.60
C THR A 88 -20.90 3.74 21.16
N VAL A 89 -19.60 3.57 20.85
CA VAL A 89 -19.19 3.09 19.50
C VAL A 89 -17.92 2.22 19.59
N ARG A 90 -18.03 0.96 19.15
CA ARG A 90 -16.92 0.00 18.98
C ARG A 90 -16.33 0.08 17.56
N ASN A 91 -15.05 -0.30 17.46
CA ASN A 91 -14.27 -0.64 16.25
C ASN A 91 -13.72 0.51 15.40
N TRP A 92 -12.46 0.90 15.65
CA TRP A 92 -11.42 0.86 14.61
C TRP A 92 -10.01 1.05 15.21
N SER A 93 -9.27 -0.05 15.32
CA SER A 93 -7.81 -0.09 15.49
C SER A 93 -7.31 -1.27 14.64
N GLY A 94 -6.41 -1.03 13.69
CA GLY A 94 -5.84 -2.07 12.83
C GLY A 94 -6.44 -2.15 11.43
N LEU A 95 -5.57 -2.21 10.42
CA LEU A 95 -5.89 -2.85 9.14
C LEU A 95 -6.05 -4.33 9.48
N ASN A 96 -7.27 -4.83 9.74
CA ASN A 96 -7.47 -6.27 9.99
C ASN A 96 -7.25 -7.04 8.66
N ASN A 97 -5.98 -7.12 8.26
CA ASN A 97 -5.48 -7.68 7.04
C ASN A 97 -4.39 -8.69 7.41
N PRO A 98 -4.64 -10.00 7.22
CA PRO A 98 -3.70 -11.06 7.57
C PRO A 98 -2.33 -10.99 6.88
N TRP A 99 -2.13 -10.10 5.91
CA TRP A 99 -0.89 -9.97 5.14
C TRP A 99 0.00 -8.83 5.61
N VAL A 100 -0.49 -7.93 6.46
CA VAL A 100 0.24 -6.73 6.90
C VAL A 100 0.26 -6.72 8.43
N PRO A 101 1.40 -6.39 9.07
CA PRO A 101 1.46 -6.32 10.53
C PRO A 101 0.46 -5.29 11.05
N GLU A 102 -0.17 -5.60 12.17
CA GLU A 102 -0.89 -4.59 12.94
C GLU A 102 0.14 -3.65 13.59
N ASP A 103 -0.07 -2.34 13.41
CA ASP A 103 0.70 -1.32 14.10
C ASP A 103 0.33 -1.32 15.59
N ASP A 104 1.31 -1.11 16.48
CA ASP A 104 1.08 -0.98 17.91
C ASP A 104 0.06 0.14 18.22
N GLN A 105 -0.62 0.01 19.36
CA GLN A 105 -1.74 0.89 19.74
C GLN A 105 -1.35 2.37 19.96
N ASP A 106 -0.06 2.74 19.89
CA ASP A 106 0.46 4.09 20.17
C ASP A 106 1.13 4.74 18.95
N VAL A 107 0.61 4.48 17.75
CA VAL A 107 1.15 5.02 16.50
C VAL A 107 0.42 6.29 16.03
N ASP A 108 1.20 7.31 15.64
CA ASP A 108 0.71 8.54 15.01
C ASP A 108 0.51 8.33 13.50
N PHE A 109 -0.76 8.33 13.08
CA PHE A 109 -1.14 8.28 11.68
C PHE A 109 -1.49 9.68 11.16
N ILE A 110 -1.08 9.96 9.92
CA ILE A 110 -1.47 11.17 9.21
C ILE A 110 -2.28 10.82 7.96
N TYR A 111 -3.16 11.73 7.56
CA TYR A 111 -3.78 11.69 6.24
C TYR A 111 -2.91 12.46 5.25
N VAL A 112 -2.68 11.87 4.09
CA VAL A 112 -1.90 12.46 3.01
C VAL A 112 -2.73 12.54 1.74
N ASN A 113 -2.64 13.65 1.01
CA ASN A 113 -3.24 13.81 -0.30
C ASN A 113 -2.26 13.29 -1.37
N LEU A 114 -2.64 12.18 -2.01
CA LEU A 114 -1.84 11.50 -3.03
C LEU A 114 -1.63 12.35 -4.29
N GLN A 115 -2.53 13.31 -4.57
CA GLN A 115 -2.40 14.19 -5.74
C GLN A 115 -1.33 15.26 -5.56
N LEU A 116 -1.10 15.72 -4.32
CA LEU A 116 -0.04 16.68 -3.98
C LEU A 116 1.31 15.98 -3.79
N ASN A 117 1.27 14.67 -3.53
CA ASN A 117 2.45 13.84 -3.28
C ASN A 117 2.60 12.77 -4.36
N PRO A 118 2.75 13.11 -5.65
CA PRO A 118 2.88 12.11 -6.72
C PRO A 118 4.17 11.31 -6.57
N GLU A 119 4.16 10.06 -7.01
CA GLU A 119 5.40 9.31 -7.17
C GLU A 119 6.19 9.85 -8.35
N ARG A 120 7.45 10.21 -8.12
CA ARG A 120 8.38 10.73 -9.12
C ARG A 120 9.81 10.57 -8.63
N TYR A 121 10.79 11.06 -9.39
CA TYR A 121 12.17 11.14 -8.92
C TYR A 121 12.28 11.98 -7.65
N THR A 122 12.86 11.39 -6.59
CA THR A 122 13.10 12.05 -5.30
C THR A 122 14.59 12.22 -4.99
N GLY A 123 15.47 11.69 -5.86
CA GLY A 123 16.91 11.60 -5.59
C GLY A 123 17.32 10.44 -4.68
N TYR A 124 16.38 9.66 -4.13
CA TYR A 124 16.69 8.48 -3.31
C TYR A 124 17.38 7.39 -4.14
N LYS A 125 18.67 7.14 -3.86
CA LYS A 125 19.55 6.26 -4.64
C LYS A 125 20.73 5.78 -3.79
N GLY A 126 21.59 4.95 -4.37
CA GLY A 126 22.84 4.52 -3.73
C GLY A 126 22.63 3.36 -2.76
N GLU A 127 23.45 3.33 -1.71
CA GLU A 127 23.52 2.18 -0.80
C GLU A 127 22.22 1.97 -0.01
N ASP A 128 21.59 3.06 0.44
CA ASP A 128 20.37 2.97 1.25
C ASP A 128 19.23 2.32 0.47
N ALA A 129 18.97 2.80 -0.75
CA ALA A 129 17.95 2.22 -1.63
C ALA A 129 18.30 0.78 -2.06
N ARG A 130 19.59 0.52 -2.34
CA ARG A 130 20.07 -0.82 -2.73
C ARG A 130 19.87 -1.82 -1.59
N ARG A 131 20.19 -1.42 -0.36
CA ARG A 131 20.07 -2.26 0.84
C ARG A 131 18.62 -2.68 1.06
N ILE A 132 17.66 -1.75 0.96
CA ILE A 132 16.23 -2.06 1.06
C ILE A 132 15.84 -3.15 0.07
N TRP A 133 16.07 -2.93 -1.23
CA TRP A 133 15.69 -3.91 -2.25
C TRP A 133 16.41 -5.25 -2.08
N GLN A 134 17.69 -5.26 -1.70
CA GLN A 134 18.39 -6.50 -1.41
C GLN A 134 17.80 -7.25 -0.23
N SER A 135 17.44 -6.56 0.85
CA SER A 135 16.76 -7.18 2.00
C SER A 135 15.38 -7.73 1.64
N ILE A 136 14.68 -7.08 0.72
CA ILE A 136 13.40 -7.58 0.17
C ILE A 136 13.63 -8.87 -0.63
N TYR A 137 14.58 -8.87 -1.59
CA TYR A 137 14.82 -10.05 -2.43
C TYR A 137 15.58 -11.17 -1.73
N ALA A 138 16.20 -10.91 -0.57
CA ALA A 138 16.89 -11.91 0.26
C ALA A 138 15.98 -12.58 1.30
N GLN A 139 14.66 -12.36 1.24
CA GLN A 139 13.73 -13.12 2.08
C GLN A 139 13.79 -14.60 1.71
N SER A 140 13.74 -15.47 2.72
CA SER A 140 13.79 -16.94 2.52
C SER A 140 12.67 -17.49 1.64
N ALA A 141 11.58 -16.74 1.50
CA ALA A 141 10.51 -17.05 0.56
C ALA A 141 10.96 -17.00 -0.91
N PHE A 142 12.14 -16.44 -1.23
CA PHE A 142 12.66 -16.28 -2.58
C PHE A 142 13.88 -17.16 -2.91
N ASP A 143 14.43 -17.90 -1.94
CA ASP A 143 15.65 -18.72 -2.12
C ASP A 143 15.53 -19.74 -3.27
N ASP A 144 14.34 -20.33 -3.45
CA ASP A 144 14.06 -21.35 -4.48
C ASP A 144 13.63 -20.76 -5.84
N VAL A 145 13.52 -19.43 -5.96
CA VAL A 145 12.95 -18.75 -7.15
C VAL A 145 14.03 -18.38 -8.19
N HIS A 146 15.31 -18.63 -7.88
CA HIS A 146 16.44 -18.32 -8.75
C HIS A 146 16.61 -19.36 -9.88
N GLY A 147 15.85 -19.23 -10.96
CA GLY A 147 16.04 -20.02 -12.17
C GLY A 147 15.00 -19.68 -13.25
N HIS A 148 15.44 -19.53 -14.50
CA HIS A 148 14.56 -19.36 -15.66
C HIS A 148 13.78 -20.63 -16.03
N ASP A 149 14.03 -21.73 -15.32
CA ASP A 149 13.40 -23.03 -15.54
C ASP A 149 12.06 -23.10 -14.79
N LEU A 150 11.01 -22.89 -15.57
CA LEU A 150 9.61 -23.16 -15.24
C LEU A 150 9.40 -24.67 -15.01
N VAL A 151 9.87 -25.21 -13.87
CA VAL A 151 9.67 -26.62 -13.54
C VAL A 151 8.77 -26.78 -12.31
N VAL A 152 7.51 -27.10 -12.60
CA VAL A 152 6.61 -28.12 -11.99
C VAL A 152 6.79 -28.44 -10.50
N ASN A 153 7.07 -27.47 -9.64
CA ASN A 153 6.82 -27.63 -8.21
C ASN A 153 5.78 -26.60 -7.77
N PRO A 154 4.57 -27.03 -7.38
CA PRO A 154 3.54 -26.12 -6.91
C PRO A 154 4.07 -25.22 -5.78
N GLN A 155 4.86 -25.71 -4.81
CA GLN A 155 5.44 -24.87 -3.72
C GLN A 155 6.31 -23.70 -4.21
N VAL A 156 6.94 -23.85 -5.38
CA VAL A 156 7.77 -22.81 -5.99
C VAL A 156 6.89 -21.82 -6.76
N LEU A 157 5.74 -22.26 -7.28
CA LEU A 157 4.81 -21.42 -8.04
C LEU A 157 4.22 -20.29 -7.19
N GLU A 158 3.81 -20.54 -5.94
CA GLU A 158 3.18 -19.48 -5.14
C GLU A 158 4.21 -18.50 -4.55
N LYS A 159 5.40 -18.99 -4.19
CA LYS A 159 6.58 -18.16 -3.91
C LYS A 159 6.95 -17.27 -5.11
N GLN A 160 6.85 -17.82 -6.33
CA GLN A 160 7.04 -17.07 -7.56
C GLN A 160 5.98 -15.98 -7.76
N ILE A 161 4.72 -16.18 -7.36
CA ILE A 161 3.69 -15.12 -7.45
C ILE A 161 4.15 -13.90 -6.64
N LEU A 162 4.52 -14.11 -5.37
CA LEU A 162 4.97 -13.02 -4.52
C LEU A 162 6.22 -12.33 -5.11
N TYR A 163 7.20 -13.11 -5.57
CA TYR A 163 8.39 -12.56 -6.23
C TYR A 163 8.03 -11.70 -7.45
N ARG A 164 7.15 -12.19 -8.33
CA ARG A 164 6.73 -11.48 -9.54
C ARG A 164 5.92 -10.22 -9.22
N LEU A 165 5.09 -10.24 -8.18
CA LEU A 165 4.36 -9.06 -7.70
C LEU A 165 5.31 -7.97 -7.20
N ILE A 166 6.29 -8.35 -6.37
CA ILE A 166 7.30 -7.41 -5.87
C ILE A 166 8.21 -6.91 -7.01
N SER A 167 8.58 -7.78 -7.94
CA SER A 167 9.38 -7.42 -9.13
C SER A 167 8.62 -6.48 -10.07
N GLY A 168 7.33 -6.70 -10.29
CA GLY A 168 6.48 -5.80 -11.07
C GLY A 168 6.24 -4.47 -10.38
N MET A 169 6.04 -4.45 -9.05
CA MET A 169 6.00 -3.21 -8.27
C MET A 169 7.31 -2.42 -8.38
N HIS A 170 8.46 -3.08 -8.24
CA HIS A 170 9.78 -2.45 -8.39
C HIS A 170 9.96 -1.87 -9.81
N SER A 171 9.49 -2.58 -10.82
CA SER A 171 9.50 -2.12 -12.22
C SER A 171 8.60 -0.90 -12.41
N SER A 172 7.38 -0.89 -11.83
CA SER A 172 6.45 0.23 -11.87
C SER A 172 7.02 1.50 -11.21
N ILE A 173 7.61 1.37 -10.02
CA ILE A 173 8.31 2.48 -9.35
C ILE A 173 9.43 3.02 -10.25
N THR A 174 10.22 2.12 -10.82
CA THR A 174 11.34 2.50 -11.71
C THR A 174 10.84 3.25 -12.94
N THR A 175 9.75 2.82 -13.58
CA THR A 175 9.17 3.54 -14.72
C THR A 175 8.67 4.93 -14.31
N SER A 176 7.96 5.04 -13.19
CA SER A 176 7.46 6.32 -12.67
C SER A 176 8.59 7.33 -12.41
N VAL A 177 9.69 6.87 -11.81
CA VAL A 177 10.91 7.69 -11.62
C VAL A 177 11.54 8.09 -12.95
N ILE A 178 11.56 7.20 -13.94
CA ILE A 178 12.11 7.49 -15.28
C ILE A 178 11.25 8.51 -16.02
N GLN A 179 9.93 8.39 -15.96
CA GLN A 179 8.99 9.26 -16.67
C GLN A 179 8.99 10.68 -16.08
N ASN A 180 9.04 10.77 -14.75
CA ASN A 180 9.04 12.02 -14.01
C ASN A 180 10.43 12.25 -13.38
N TYR A 181 11.46 12.30 -14.22
CA TYR A 181 12.84 12.46 -13.76
C TYR A 181 13.23 13.94 -13.69
N TYR A 182 13.95 14.35 -12.64
CA TYR A 182 14.50 15.70 -12.53
C TYR A 182 15.93 15.71 -13.08
N ASN A 183 16.16 16.46 -14.16
CA ASN A 183 17.49 16.60 -14.72
C ASN A 183 18.25 17.72 -13.99
N GLU A 184 19.18 17.34 -13.11
CA GLU A 184 20.01 18.28 -12.33
C GLU A 184 20.85 19.22 -13.22
N THR A 185 21.17 18.84 -14.46
CA THR A 185 21.95 19.67 -15.39
C THR A 185 21.09 20.74 -16.06
N SER A 186 19.87 20.40 -16.45
CA SER A 186 18.96 21.34 -17.16
C SER A 186 18.00 22.06 -16.22
N GLY A 187 17.79 21.56 -15.00
CA GLY A 187 16.81 22.10 -14.04
C GLY A 187 15.36 21.80 -14.41
N GLU A 188 15.11 20.87 -15.32
CA GLU A 188 13.77 20.57 -15.85
C GLU A 188 13.33 19.14 -15.52
N TRP A 189 12.02 18.99 -15.37
CA TRP A 189 11.36 17.69 -15.21
C TRP A 189 11.03 17.08 -16.57
N GLY A 190 11.31 15.80 -16.74
CA GLY A 190 10.93 15.08 -17.95
C GLY A 190 11.42 13.63 -17.98
N PRO A 191 11.13 12.90 -19.07
CA PRO A 191 11.52 11.50 -19.19
C PRO A 191 13.03 11.31 -19.40
N ASN A 192 13.63 10.39 -18.66
CA ASN A 192 15.05 10.03 -18.78
C ASN A 192 15.25 8.78 -19.65
N LEU A 193 15.36 8.99 -20.97
CA LEU A 193 15.54 7.89 -21.94
C LEU A 193 16.81 7.06 -21.73
N PRO A 194 17.99 7.63 -21.39
CA PRO A 194 19.16 6.82 -21.04
C PRO A 194 18.89 5.86 -19.87
N PHE A 195 18.21 6.33 -18.83
CA PHE A 195 17.85 5.50 -17.68
C PHE A 195 16.85 4.40 -18.07
N PHE A 196 15.83 4.74 -18.88
CA PHE A 196 14.93 3.74 -19.46
C PHE A 196 15.67 2.63 -20.20
N LYS A 197 16.57 2.99 -21.12
CA LYS A 197 17.34 2.02 -21.91
C LYS A 197 18.19 1.13 -21.03
N ALA A 198 18.83 1.67 -19.99
CA ALA A 198 19.68 0.91 -19.10
C ALA A 198 18.92 -0.15 -18.26
N ARG A 199 17.60 0.02 -18.08
CA ARG A 199 16.78 -0.89 -17.25
C ARG A 199 15.87 -1.79 -18.06
N PHE A 200 15.25 -1.27 -19.11
CA PHE A 200 14.19 -1.93 -19.85
C PHE A 200 14.55 -2.26 -21.30
N VAL A 201 15.79 -2.02 -21.74
CA VAL A 201 16.25 -2.37 -23.09
C VAL A 201 17.48 -3.28 -22.99
N GLY A 202 17.38 -4.47 -23.61
CA GLY A 202 18.44 -5.48 -23.65
C GLY A 202 17.92 -6.88 -23.31
N ASP A 203 18.78 -7.88 -23.44
CA ASP A 203 18.39 -9.29 -23.31
C ASP A 203 17.85 -9.64 -21.90
N ASN A 204 18.33 -8.93 -20.88
CA ASN A 204 17.94 -9.13 -19.48
C ASN A 204 16.74 -8.29 -19.04
N ALA A 205 16.17 -7.45 -19.92
CA ALA A 205 15.05 -6.57 -19.56
C ALA A 205 13.69 -7.27 -19.56
N ARG A 206 13.58 -8.34 -20.33
CA ARG A 206 12.32 -9.06 -20.58
C ARG A 206 11.59 -9.50 -19.30
N PRO A 207 12.26 -10.09 -18.28
CA PRO A 207 11.57 -10.53 -17.07
C PRO A 207 10.92 -9.38 -16.28
N TYR A 208 11.51 -8.19 -16.26
CA TYR A 208 10.94 -7.03 -15.55
C TYR A 208 9.64 -6.56 -16.19
N VAL A 209 9.60 -6.49 -17.52
CA VAL A 209 8.40 -6.14 -18.28
C VAL A 209 7.32 -7.22 -18.09
N GLU A 210 7.69 -8.50 -18.20
CA GLU A 210 6.74 -9.61 -17.98
C GLU A 210 6.17 -9.61 -16.55
N ASN A 211 6.97 -9.26 -15.54
CA ASN A 211 6.53 -9.15 -14.14
C ASN A 211 5.65 -7.92 -13.89
N LEU A 212 5.89 -6.81 -14.59
CA LEU A 212 5.01 -5.65 -14.57
C LEU A 212 3.62 -6.00 -15.11
N TYR A 213 3.55 -6.64 -16.30
CA TYR A 213 2.28 -7.13 -16.86
C TYR A 213 1.60 -8.17 -15.98
N PHE A 214 2.38 -9.09 -15.39
CA PHE A 214 1.84 -10.06 -14.44
C PHE A 214 1.17 -9.38 -13.25
N THR A 215 1.85 -8.39 -12.66
CA THR A 215 1.33 -7.64 -11.52
C THR A 215 0.06 -6.88 -11.90
N PHE A 216 0.04 -6.23 -13.08
CA PHE A 216 -1.17 -5.59 -13.60
C PHE A 216 -2.34 -6.57 -13.72
N LEU A 217 -2.14 -7.72 -14.36
CA LEU A 217 -3.20 -8.71 -14.56
C LEU A 217 -3.66 -9.33 -13.24
N PHE A 218 -2.76 -9.55 -12.29
CA PHE A 218 -3.08 -10.06 -10.95
C PHE A 218 -3.95 -9.06 -10.17
N MET A 219 -3.51 -7.79 -10.11
CA MET A 219 -4.26 -6.71 -9.47
C MET A 219 -5.63 -6.54 -10.13
N LEU A 220 -5.69 -6.50 -11.46
CA LEU A 220 -6.94 -6.37 -12.21
C LEU A 220 -7.91 -7.51 -11.89
N ARG A 221 -7.42 -8.76 -11.85
CA ARG A 221 -8.23 -9.91 -11.50
C ARG A 221 -8.75 -9.83 -10.07
N SER A 222 -7.92 -9.41 -9.12
CA SER A 222 -8.35 -9.23 -7.72
C SER A 222 -9.46 -8.19 -7.59
N VAL A 223 -9.36 -7.05 -8.29
CA VAL A 223 -10.40 -6.01 -8.30
C VAL A 223 -11.69 -6.52 -8.92
N MET A 224 -11.62 -7.25 -10.03
CA MET A 224 -12.79 -7.89 -10.64
C MET A 224 -13.45 -8.90 -9.71
N LYS A 225 -12.66 -9.67 -8.95
CA LYS A 225 -13.16 -10.66 -7.98
C LYS A 225 -13.81 -9.99 -6.77
N ALA A 226 -13.29 -8.85 -6.32
CA ALA A 226 -13.86 -8.05 -5.24
C ALA A 226 -15.08 -7.20 -5.66
N GLY A 227 -15.51 -7.26 -6.92
CA GLY A 227 -16.62 -6.47 -7.47
C GLY A 227 -17.85 -6.36 -6.56
N PRO A 228 -18.44 -7.47 -6.08
CA PRO A 228 -19.60 -7.43 -5.18
C PRO A 228 -19.37 -6.64 -3.87
N VAL A 229 -18.17 -6.76 -3.29
CA VAL A 229 -17.79 -6.04 -2.07
C VAL A 229 -17.59 -4.55 -2.39
N LEU A 230 -16.92 -4.23 -3.50
CA LEU A 230 -16.68 -2.85 -3.93
C LEU A 230 -18.00 -2.13 -4.30
N GLN A 231 -19.00 -2.82 -4.85
CA GLN A 231 -20.30 -2.20 -5.15
C GLN A 231 -21.07 -1.77 -3.90
N SER A 232 -20.97 -2.55 -2.83
CA SER A 232 -21.69 -2.34 -1.57
C SER A 232 -20.87 -1.56 -0.54
N PHE A 233 -19.64 -1.19 -0.89
CA PHE A 233 -18.71 -0.50 0.00
C PHE A 233 -19.20 0.93 0.34
N ASP A 234 -18.95 1.36 1.58
CA ASP A 234 -19.28 2.71 2.02
C ASP A 234 -18.19 3.72 1.62
N TYR A 235 -18.48 4.47 0.55
CA TYR A 235 -17.63 5.54 0.05
C TYR A 235 -17.90 6.91 0.69
N ASN A 236 -18.56 6.98 1.85
CA ASN A 236 -18.91 8.24 2.50
C ASN A 236 -17.67 9.09 2.86
N THR A 237 -17.62 10.30 2.30
CA THR A 237 -16.63 11.34 2.62
C THR A 237 -17.27 12.59 3.21
N GLY A 238 -18.58 12.59 3.46
CA GLY A 238 -19.33 13.77 3.90
C GLY A 238 -19.70 14.72 2.76
N PHE A 239 -19.36 14.38 1.51
CA PHE A 239 -19.71 15.12 0.31
C PHE A 239 -20.66 14.28 -0.57
N PRO A 240 -22.00 14.38 -0.39
CA PRO A 240 -22.95 13.41 -0.96
C PRO A 240 -22.90 13.30 -2.49
N GLU A 241 -22.71 14.40 -3.20
CA GLU A 241 -22.65 14.42 -4.67
C GLU A 241 -21.42 13.65 -5.19
N GLU A 242 -20.25 13.87 -4.57
CA GLU A 242 -19.01 13.20 -4.95
C GLU A 242 -19.00 11.72 -4.53
N ASP A 243 -19.65 11.38 -3.41
CA ASP A 243 -19.79 10.00 -2.94
C ASP A 243 -20.70 9.19 -3.87
N ILE A 244 -21.80 9.79 -4.38
CA ILE A 244 -22.65 9.20 -5.41
C ILE A 244 -21.85 8.98 -6.70
N LEU A 245 -21.09 9.98 -7.14
CA LEU A 245 -20.25 9.88 -8.34
C LEU A 245 -19.18 8.79 -8.19
N THR A 246 -18.58 8.67 -7.01
CA THR A 246 -17.59 7.64 -6.70
C THR A 246 -18.20 6.24 -6.83
N ARG A 247 -19.37 6.00 -6.22
CA ARG A 247 -20.13 4.75 -6.36
C ARG A 247 -20.45 4.43 -7.82
N GLN A 248 -20.92 5.41 -8.60
CA GLN A 248 -21.22 5.22 -10.02
C GLN A 248 -19.98 4.83 -10.82
N LYS A 249 -18.84 5.50 -10.60
CA LYS A 249 -17.58 5.17 -11.28
C LYS A 249 -17.07 3.78 -10.92
N MET A 250 -17.19 3.36 -9.66
CA MET A 250 -16.83 2.00 -9.25
C MET A 250 -17.72 0.93 -9.91
N GLN A 251 -19.03 1.19 -10.02
CA GLN A 251 -19.94 0.31 -10.76
C GLN A 251 -19.62 0.24 -12.27
N LEU A 252 -19.20 1.36 -12.87
CA LEU A 252 -18.79 1.40 -14.27
C LEU A 252 -17.50 0.61 -14.52
N LEU A 253 -16.54 0.67 -13.59
CA LEU A 253 -15.29 -0.08 -13.67
C LEU A 253 -15.60 -1.59 -13.78
N GLU A 254 -16.44 -2.12 -12.90
CA GLU A 254 -16.78 -3.55 -12.91
C GLU A 254 -17.59 -3.97 -14.15
N ARG A 255 -18.48 -3.11 -14.62
CA ARG A 255 -19.33 -3.39 -15.79
C ARG A 255 -18.66 -3.08 -17.14
N SER A 256 -17.41 -2.63 -17.12
CA SER A 256 -16.68 -2.27 -18.33
C SER A 256 -16.54 -3.47 -19.27
N PRO A 257 -17.09 -3.43 -20.49
CA PRO A 257 -16.98 -4.53 -21.44
C PRO A 257 -15.53 -4.86 -21.81
N ALA A 258 -14.65 -3.85 -21.83
CA ALA A 258 -13.24 -4.04 -22.08
C ALA A 258 -12.58 -4.89 -20.99
N LEU A 259 -12.91 -4.62 -19.72
CA LEU A 259 -12.37 -5.40 -18.59
C LEU A 259 -12.94 -6.81 -18.58
N LEU A 260 -14.24 -6.97 -18.81
CA LEU A 260 -14.87 -8.30 -18.90
C LEU A 260 -14.32 -9.13 -20.07
N ALA A 261 -13.96 -8.49 -21.19
CA ALA A 261 -13.34 -9.16 -22.34
C ALA A 261 -11.88 -9.54 -22.09
N SER A 262 -11.09 -8.67 -21.45
CA SER A 262 -9.70 -8.91 -21.07
C SER A 262 -9.57 -9.95 -19.95
N CYS A 263 -10.62 -10.15 -19.14
CA CYS A 263 -10.65 -11.10 -18.02
C CYS A 263 -11.13 -12.52 -18.39
N LYS A 264 -11.07 -12.94 -19.66
CA LYS A 264 -11.11 -14.37 -20.01
C LYS A 264 -9.83 -15.05 -19.47
N ALA A 265 -9.85 -15.33 -18.17
CA ALA A 265 -8.86 -16.07 -17.38
C ALA A 265 -7.40 -15.88 -17.85
N PRO A 266 -6.76 -14.72 -17.57
CA PRO A 266 -5.34 -14.52 -17.87
C PRO A 266 -4.43 -15.53 -17.15
N PHE A 267 -4.95 -16.20 -16.11
CA PHE A 267 -4.33 -17.33 -15.42
C PHE A 267 -5.41 -18.33 -14.99
N ASP A 268 -5.05 -19.61 -14.90
CA ASP A 268 -5.93 -20.66 -14.42
C ASP A 268 -5.88 -20.71 -12.88
N GLU A 269 -6.93 -20.18 -12.24
CA GLU A 269 -7.10 -20.20 -10.77
C GLU A 269 -7.12 -21.62 -10.21
N GLY A 270 -7.55 -22.63 -11.00
CA GLY A 270 -7.55 -24.02 -10.59
C GLY A 270 -6.14 -24.58 -10.45
N VAL A 271 -5.24 -24.20 -11.36
CA VAL A 271 -3.81 -24.55 -11.31
C VAL A 271 -3.08 -23.80 -10.20
N LEU A 272 -3.49 -22.57 -9.90
CA LEU A 272 -2.85 -21.74 -8.89
C LEU A 272 -3.29 -22.12 -7.45
N TRP A 273 -4.57 -22.44 -7.24
CA TRP A 273 -5.17 -22.49 -5.90
C TRP A 273 -6.01 -23.74 -5.58
N GLN A 274 -6.49 -24.51 -6.57
CA GLN A 274 -7.33 -25.70 -6.32
C GLN A 274 -6.52 -26.99 -6.25
N ALA A 275 -5.25 -26.99 -6.66
CA ALA A 275 -4.39 -28.17 -6.56
C ALA A 275 -4.05 -28.59 -5.12
N ARG A 276 -4.46 -27.80 -4.10
CA ARG A 276 -4.19 -28.03 -2.67
C ARG A 276 -5.43 -27.77 -1.83
N GLU A 277 -6.09 -28.84 -1.42
CA GLU A 277 -7.15 -28.78 -0.41
C GLU A 277 -6.55 -29.02 0.99
N GLY A 278 -7.04 -28.28 1.99
CA GLY A 278 -6.70 -28.50 3.41
C GLY A 278 -5.39 -27.87 3.87
N ALA A 279 -4.73 -28.52 4.83
CA ALA A 279 -3.63 -27.97 5.64
C ALA A 279 -2.39 -27.49 4.85
N GLU A 280 -2.12 -28.04 3.66
CA GLU A 280 -0.98 -27.62 2.84
C GLU A 280 -1.13 -26.20 2.30
N ARG A 281 -2.36 -25.80 1.98
CA ARG A 281 -2.66 -24.45 1.51
C ARG A 281 -2.54 -23.44 2.64
N GLU A 282 -3.08 -23.77 3.81
CA GLU A 282 -3.02 -22.91 5.00
C GLU A 282 -1.57 -22.64 5.41
N LEU A 283 -0.73 -23.69 5.45
CA LEU A 283 0.69 -23.56 5.77
C LEU A 283 1.44 -22.67 4.76
N LEU A 284 1.11 -22.79 3.48
CA LEU A 284 1.71 -21.98 2.43
C LEU A 284 1.27 -20.51 2.53
N GLU A 285 -0.02 -20.27 2.77
CA GLU A 285 -0.55 -18.94 2.98
C GLU A 285 0.14 -18.27 4.19
N GLU A 286 0.31 -19.00 5.29
CA GLU A 286 1.05 -18.55 6.47
C GLU A 286 2.52 -18.19 6.13
N GLN A 287 3.21 -19.03 5.36
CA GLN A 287 4.59 -18.74 4.93
C GLN A 287 4.70 -17.47 4.07
N LEU A 288 3.77 -17.30 3.13
CA LEU A 288 3.74 -16.11 2.28
C LEU A 288 3.37 -14.86 3.09
N GLN A 289 2.43 -14.98 4.03
CA GLN A 289 2.09 -13.92 4.96
C GLN A 289 3.33 -13.52 5.78
N VAL A 290 4.04 -14.46 6.41
CA VAL A 290 5.26 -14.15 7.19
C VAL A 290 6.29 -13.40 6.35
N ALA A 291 6.53 -13.84 5.11
CA ALA A 291 7.43 -13.14 4.20
C ALA A 291 6.94 -11.72 3.89
N PHE A 292 5.65 -11.55 3.63
CA PHE A 292 5.05 -10.24 3.34
C PHE A 292 5.12 -9.28 4.53
N HIS A 293 4.93 -9.77 5.75
CA HIS A 293 5.08 -8.99 6.97
C HIS A 293 6.51 -8.45 7.10
N ASN A 294 7.52 -9.31 6.90
CA ASN A 294 8.92 -8.89 6.93
C ASN A 294 9.23 -7.83 5.86
N ILE A 295 8.72 -8.01 4.64
CA ILE A 295 8.90 -7.02 3.56
C ILE A 295 8.20 -5.69 3.92
N THR A 296 7.03 -5.75 4.54
CA THR A 296 6.28 -4.54 4.91
C THR A 296 6.99 -3.77 6.02
N LYS A 297 7.57 -4.45 7.02
CA LYS A 297 8.42 -3.82 8.05
C LYS A 297 9.66 -3.14 7.45
N LEU A 298 10.22 -3.66 6.36
CA LEU A 298 11.34 -3.00 5.68
C LEU A 298 10.95 -1.64 5.07
N MET A 299 9.67 -1.38 4.81
CA MET A 299 9.22 -0.07 4.32
C MET A 299 9.44 1.04 5.35
N ASP A 300 9.47 0.72 6.64
CA ASP A 300 9.77 1.69 7.71
C ASP A 300 11.21 2.19 7.66
N CYS A 301 12.11 1.41 7.05
CA CYS A 301 13.52 1.74 6.89
C CYS A 301 13.84 2.61 5.67
N VAL A 302 12.83 3.03 4.91
CA VAL A 302 13.01 3.89 3.74
C VAL A 302 13.13 5.35 4.17
N GLY A 303 14.33 5.94 4.11
CA GLY A 303 14.55 7.34 4.53
C GLY A 303 13.87 8.41 3.67
N CYS A 304 13.37 8.07 2.49
CA CYS A 304 12.60 8.97 1.64
C CYS A 304 11.10 8.91 2.00
N GLU A 305 10.52 10.01 2.48
CA GLU A 305 9.13 10.01 2.97
C GLU A 305 8.10 9.70 1.87
N LYS A 306 8.21 10.32 0.69
CA LYS A 306 7.32 10.00 -0.45
C LYS A 306 7.50 8.55 -0.90
N CYS A 307 8.73 8.05 -0.92
CA CYS A 307 9.02 6.67 -1.29
C CYS A 307 8.45 5.68 -0.27
N LYS A 308 8.57 5.99 1.04
CA LYS A 308 7.98 5.24 2.16
C LYS A 308 6.45 5.22 2.04
N MET A 309 5.83 6.38 1.82
CA MET A 309 4.39 6.51 1.65
C MET A 309 3.87 5.66 0.48
N TRP A 310 4.44 5.84 -0.72
CA TRP A 310 4.04 5.08 -1.91
C TRP A 310 4.37 3.59 -1.77
N GLY A 311 5.51 3.25 -1.16
CA GLY A 311 5.87 1.87 -0.83
C GLY A 311 4.82 1.20 0.04
N LYS A 312 4.45 1.82 1.17
CA LYS A 312 3.38 1.32 2.05
C LYS A 312 2.03 1.20 1.33
N LEU A 313 1.65 2.18 0.51
CA LEU A 313 0.41 2.14 -0.26
C LEU A 313 0.41 0.96 -1.25
N GLN A 314 1.48 0.79 -2.03
CA GLN A 314 1.56 -0.27 -3.03
C GLN A 314 1.65 -1.66 -2.39
N MET A 315 2.41 -1.80 -1.30
CA MET A 315 2.47 -3.03 -0.51
C MET A 315 1.08 -3.38 0.05
N LEU A 316 0.35 -2.42 0.62
CA LEU A 316 -1.02 -2.66 1.08
C LEU A 316 -1.96 -3.05 -0.08
N GLY A 317 -1.78 -2.46 -1.27
CA GLY A 317 -2.53 -2.84 -2.46
C GLY A 317 -2.28 -4.29 -2.87
N ILE A 318 -1.02 -4.73 -2.86
CA ILE A 318 -0.64 -6.12 -3.14
C ILE A 318 -1.19 -7.06 -2.04
N ALA A 319 -1.01 -6.73 -0.77
CA ALA A 319 -1.57 -7.49 0.36
C ALA A 319 -3.10 -7.66 0.23
N THR A 320 -3.80 -6.59 -0.11
CA THR A 320 -5.26 -6.62 -0.32
C THR A 320 -5.61 -7.52 -1.51
N SER A 321 -4.84 -7.48 -2.60
CA SER A 321 -5.05 -8.37 -3.74
C SER A 321 -4.85 -9.84 -3.38
N LEU A 322 -3.84 -10.16 -2.56
CA LEU A 322 -3.61 -11.51 -2.05
C LEU A 322 -4.77 -11.94 -1.14
N LYS A 323 -5.16 -11.12 -0.16
CA LYS A 323 -6.35 -11.35 0.69
C LYS A 323 -7.58 -11.70 -0.15
N ILE A 324 -7.90 -10.91 -1.18
CA ILE A 324 -9.05 -11.18 -2.06
C ILE A 324 -8.91 -12.52 -2.80
N MET A 325 -7.72 -12.81 -3.35
CA MET A 325 -7.49 -14.01 -4.14
C MET A 325 -7.53 -15.28 -3.28
N PHE A 326 -7.04 -15.23 -2.03
CA PHE A 326 -7.01 -16.34 -1.08
C PHE A 326 -8.33 -16.53 -0.31
N SER A 327 -9.08 -15.47 0.02
CA SER A 327 -10.39 -15.61 0.70
C SER A 327 -11.49 -16.21 -0.20
N ALA A 328 -11.32 -16.17 -1.52
CA ALA A 328 -12.37 -16.52 -2.45
C ALA A 328 -12.49 -18.02 -2.80
N SER A 329 -12.09 -18.91 -1.89
CA SER A 329 -12.30 -20.36 -2.02
C SER A 329 -13.51 -20.90 -1.28
N GLY A 330 -14.46 -20.02 -0.92
CA GLY A 330 -15.86 -20.43 -0.81
C GLY A 330 -16.29 -21.01 0.52
N ASP A 331 -15.72 -20.57 1.65
CA ASP A 331 -16.40 -20.75 2.94
C ASP A 331 -17.45 -19.64 3.12
N PRO A 332 -18.77 -19.95 3.15
CA PRO A 332 -19.82 -18.96 3.41
C PRO A 332 -19.77 -18.35 4.82
N ARG A 333 -18.90 -18.86 5.72
CA ARG A 333 -18.82 -18.44 7.12
C ARG A 333 -17.96 -17.19 7.34
N GLU A 334 -17.03 -16.87 6.42
CA GLU A 334 -16.17 -15.69 6.50
C GLU A 334 -16.31 -14.82 5.24
N PRO A 335 -17.30 -13.90 5.20
CA PRO A 335 -17.44 -13.01 4.06
C PRO A 335 -16.21 -12.09 3.94
N LEU A 336 -15.72 -11.92 2.71
CA LEU A 336 -14.62 -10.99 2.40
C LEU A 336 -14.98 -9.57 2.87
N GLN A 337 -14.25 -9.08 3.87
CA GLN A 337 -14.37 -7.71 4.38
C GLN A 337 -13.09 -6.92 4.04
N LEU A 338 -13.29 -5.73 3.49
CA LEU A 338 -12.22 -4.79 3.18
C LEU A 338 -12.41 -3.52 4.01
N HIS A 339 -11.31 -2.95 4.47
CA HIS A 339 -11.27 -1.66 5.14
C HIS A 339 -11.03 -0.52 4.14
N ARG A 340 -11.30 0.72 4.59
CA ARG A 340 -11.14 1.94 3.78
C ARG A 340 -9.76 2.04 3.14
N ASN A 341 -8.69 1.89 3.93
CA ASN A 341 -7.31 1.97 3.43
C ASN A 341 -6.98 0.83 2.45
N GLU A 342 -7.52 -0.38 2.64
CA GLU A 342 -7.33 -1.51 1.71
C GLU A 342 -7.97 -1.19 0.35
N VAL A 343 -9.20 -0.68 0.34
CA VAL A 343 -9.90 -0.27 -0.89
C VAL A 343 -9.16 0.87 -1.60
N ILE A 344 -8.67 1.86 -0.86
CA ILE A 344 -7.89 2.99 -1.40
C ILE A 344 -6.60 2.48 -2.04
N ALA A 345 -5.85 1.64 -1.33
CA ALA A 345 -4.58 1.09 -1.80
C ALA A 345 -4.75 0.19 -3.02
N LEU A 346 -5.76 -0.68 -3.01
CA LEU A 346 -6.08 -1.59 -4.10
C LEU A 346 -6.34 -0.84 -5.42
N VAL A 347 -7.21 0.18 -5.38
CA VAL A 347 -7.59 0.95 -6.58
C VAL A 347 -6.44 1.86 -7.04
N ASN A 348 -5.72 2.52 -6.12
CA ASN A 348 -4.58 3.36 -6.49
C ASN A 348 -3.42 2.53 -7.09
N MET A 349 -3.14 1.34 -6.56
CA MET A 349 -2.14 0.43 -7.12
C MET A 349 -2.56 -0.05 -8.52
N LEU A 350 -3.83 -0.43 -8.72
CA LEU A 350 -4.32 -0.81 -10.06
C LEU A 350 -4.23 0.36 -11.05
N ASN A 351 -4.55 1.58 -10.65
CA ASN A 351 -4.49 2.75 -11.54
C ASN A 351 -3.06 3.05 -12.01
N LYS A 352 -2.07 2.78 -11.16
CA LYS A 352 -0.66 3.11 -11.43
C LYS A 352 0.04 2.17 -12.40
N LEU A 353 -0.37 0.90 -12.43
CA LEU A 353 0.27 -0.13 -13.24
C LEU A 353 0.12 0.10 -14.77
N PRO A 354 -1.04 0.53 -15.31
CA PRO A 354 -1.18 0.93 -16.72
C PRO A 354 -0.37 2.15 -17.14
N ASP A 355 -0.12 3.07 -16.20
CA ASP A 355 0.69 4.27 -16.46
C ASP A 355 2.19 3.93 -16.54
N SER A 356 2.59 2.76 -16.00
CA SER A 356 3.96 2.22 -15.98
C SER A 356 4.24 1.37 -17.22
#